data_AF-A0A0U1XGI9-F1
#
_entry.id   AF-A0A0U1XGI9-F1
#
_cell.length_a   1.000
_cell.length_b   1.000
_cell.length_c   1.000
_cell.angle_alpha   90.00
_cell.angle_beta   90.00
_cell.angle_gamma   90.00
#
_symmetry.space_group_name_H-M   'P 1'
#
loop_
_entity.id
_entity.type
_entity.pdbx_description
1 polymer ?
#
loop_
_entity_poly.entity_id
_entity_poly.type
_entity_poly.pdbx_seq_one_letter_code
_entity_poly.pdbx_strand_id
1 'polypeptide(L)'
;MMSLMMIFMSIMSMWWWRKNIIIMLLSLELLLITIYFSLSSSLLMISMSSLMIMLIMMVSGSSMGLSLLISMSHSHNSTNSIFMNL
;
A
#
# COMPACT_ATOMS: atom_id res chain seq x y z
N MET A 1 7.37 14.70 12.85
CA MET A 1 6.86 13.86 13.96
C MET A 1 5.63 13.05 13.55
N MET A 2 4.55 13.70 13.07
CA MET A 2 3.33 12.99 12.68
C MET A 2 3.50 12.03 11.50
N SER A 3 4.31 12.37 10.50
CA SER A 3 4.62 11.46 9.38
C SER A 3 5.30 10.16 9.84
N LEU A 4 6.25 10.25 10.77
CA LEU A 4 6.93 9.08 11.35
C LEU A 4 5.95 8.19 12.12
N MET A 5 5.07 8.79 12.94
CA MET A 5 4.01 8.04 13.63
C MET A 5 3.11 7.28 12.64
N MET A 6 2.68 7.93 11.55
CA MET A 6 1.85 7.29 10.54
C MET A 6 2.58 6.15 9.81
N ILE A 7 3.88 6.33 9.52
CA ILE A 7 4.70 5.26 8.94
C ILE A 7 4.78 4.06 9.90
N PHE A 8 5.08 4.28 11.18
CA PHE A 8 5.11 3.21 12.17
C PHE A 8 3.77 2.48 12.30
N MET A 9 2.65 3.21 12.32
CA MET A 9 1.32 2.61 12.38
C MET A 9 1.01 1.79 11.12
N SER A 10 1.40 2.28 9.94
CA SER A 10 1.21 1.55 8.68
C SER A 10 1.96 0.21 8.67
N ILE A 11 3.23 0.21 9.09
CA ILE A 11 4.07 -1.01 9.17
C ILE A 11 3.51 -1.99 10.21
N MET A 12 3.10 -1.50 11.39
CA MET A 12 2.51 -2.36 12.41
C MET A 12 1.20 -3.00 11.95
N SER A 13 0.36 -2.25 11.22
CA SER A 13 -0.90 -2.78 10.68
C SER A 13 -0.69 -3.87 9.62
N MET A 14 0.35 -3.74 8.78
CA MET A 14 0.74 -4.79 7.82
C MET A 14 1.09 -6.11 8.51
N TRP A 15 1.80 -6.05 9.64
CA TRP A 15 2.25 -7.27 10.33
C TRP A 15 1.14 -7.95 11.13
N TRP A 16 0.20 -7.18 11.69
CA TRP A 16 -0.84 -7.74 12.55
C TRP A 16 -1.97 -8.41 11.75
N TRP A 17 -2.39 -7.83 10.63
CA TRP A 17 -3.60 -8.25 9.91
C TRP A 17 -3.32 -9.16 8.70
N ARG A 18 -2.32 -10.03 8.82
CA ARG A 18 -1.82 -10.92 7.73
C ARG A 18 -2.89 -11.82 7.08
N LYS A 19 -4.02 -12.06 7.76
CA LYS A 19 -5.08 -12.96 7.30
C LYS A 19 -5.92 -12.39 6.16
N ASN A 20 -6.16 -11.07 6.15
CA ASN A 20 -7.00 -10.43 5.15
C ASN A 20 -6.11 -9.65 4.19
N ILE A 21 -5.95 -10.18 2.97
CA ILE A 21 -5.08 -9.59 1.95
C ILE A 21 -5.53 -8.15 1.61
N ILE A 22 -6.83 -7.86 1.69
CA ILE A 22 -7.38 -6.50 1.50
C ILE A 22 -6.84 -5.52 2.56
N ILE A 23 -6.77 -5.93 3.82
CA ILE A 23 -6.29 -5.07 4.92
C ILE A 23 -4.78 -4.84 4.80
N MET A 24 -4.06 -5.84 4.29
CA MET A 24 -2.65 -5.69 3.92
C MET A 24 -2.45 -4.70 2.77
N LEU A 25 -3.29 -4.72 1.73
CA LEU A 25 -3.24 -3.75 0.63
C LEU A 25 -3.57 -2.33 1.11
N LEU A 26 -4.59 -2.18 1.96
CA LEU A 26 -4.96 -0.88 2.50
C LEU A 26 -3.85 -0.26 3.38
N SER A 27 -3.16 -1.09 4.18
CA SER A 27 -2.00 -0.63 4.96
C SER A 27 -0.80 -0.25 4.07
N LEU A 28 -0.66 -0.88 2.91
CA LEU A 28 0.34 -0.52 1.89
C LEU A 28 0.02 0.83 1.24
N GLU A 29 -1.24 1.08 0.88
CA GLU A 29 -1.66 2.38 0.37
C GLU A 29 -1.45 3.50 1.40
N LEU A 30 -1.78 3.25 2.67
CA LEU A 30 -1.53 4.20 3.75
C LEU A 30 -0.03 4.54 3.86
N LEU A 31 0.84 3.53 3.81
CA LEU A 31 2.29 3.71 3.85
C LEU A 31 2.77 4.57 2.66
N LEU A 32 2.33 4.25 1.44
CA LEU A 32 2.69 4.99 0.23
C LEU A 32 2.23 6.46 0.28
N ILE A 33 1.00 6.72 0.71
CA ILE A 33 0.47 8.10 0.85
C ILE A 33 1.28 8.90 1.87
N THR A 34 1.67 8.29 2.99
CA THR A 34 2.46 9.00 4.02
C THR A 34 3.87 9.34 3.53
N ILE A 35 4.48 8.46 2.72
CA ILE A 35 5.75 8.72 2.05
C ILE A 35 5.59 9.86 1.04
N TYR A 36 4.54 9.82 0.22
CA TYR A 36 4.24 10.91 -0.73
C TYR A 36 4.08 12.24 -0.02
N PHE A 37 3.30 12.31 1.07
CA PHE A 37 3.11 13.53 1.83
C PHE A 37 4.41 14.04 2.46
N SER A 38 5.27 13.13 2.93
CA SER A 38 6.57 13.49 3.48
C SER A 38 7.48 14.11 2.41
N LEU A 39 7.52 13.54 1.21
CA LEU A 39 8.32 14.03 0.08
C LEU A 39 7.75 15.31 -0.52
N SER A 40 6.43 15.46 -0.55
CA SER A 40 5.78 16.70 -0.97
C SER A 40 5.98 17.83 0.05
N SER A 41 6.24 17.52 1.32
CA SER A 41 6.61 18.56 2.28
C SER A 41 8.06 19.04 2.09
N SER A 42 8.95 18.19 1.57
CA SER A 42 10.33 18.53 1.23
C SER A 42 10.50 19.06 -0.21
N LEU A 43 9.44 19.71 -0.73
CA LEU A 43 9.33 20.24 -2.10
C LEU A 43 10.49 21.14 -2.57
N LEU A 44 11.30 21.69 -1.65
CA LEU A 44 12.43 22.54 -1.99
C LEU A 44 13.54 21.82 -2.79
N MET A 45 13.62 20.49 -2.75
CA MET A 45 14.69 19.73 -3.41
C MET A 45 14.21 18.80 -4.53
N ILE A 46 12.90 18.60 -4.68
CA ILE A 46 12.35 17.58 -5.58
C ILE A 46 11.56 18.24 -6.71
N SER A 47 11.79 17.79 -7.94
CA SER A 47 11.06 18.29 -9.10
C SER A 47 9.59 17.86 -9.09
N MET A 48 8.69 18.73 -9.56
CA MET A 48 7.26 18.42 -9.65
C MET A 48 6.97 17.20 -10.56
N SER A 49 7.77 17.00 -11.61
CA SER A 49 7.66 15.84 -12.49
C SER A 49 7.93 14.53 -11.75
N SER A 50 8.94 14.47 -10.89
CA SER A 50 9.22 13.27 -10.08
C SER A 50 8.10 12.92 -9.10
N LEU A 51 7.43 13.93 -8.51
CA LEU A 51 6.26 13.69 -7.65
C LEU A 51 5.08 13.12 -8.43
N MET A 52 4.83 13.62 -9.65
CA MET A 52 3.78 13.11 -10.52
C MET A 52 4.05 11.67 -10.98
N ILE A 53 5.29 11.35 -11.35
CA ILE A 53 5.68 9.98 -11.72
C ILE A 53 5.47 9.03 -10.53
N MET A 54 5.82 9.46 -9.33
CA MET A 54 5.61 8.67 -8.10
C MET A 54 4.12 8.39 -7.86
N LEU A 55 3.23 9.38 -8.04
CA LEU A 55 1.78 9.17 -7.93
C LEU A 55 1.27 8.12 -8.92
N ILE A 56 1.70 8.21 -10.18
CA ILE A 56 1.27 7.27 -11.23
C ILE A 56 1.73 5.84 -10.88
N MET A 57 2.99 5.69 -10.44
CA MET A 57 3.51 4.39 -10.03
C MET A 57 2.74 3.82 -8.83
N MET A 58 2.41 4.63 -7.82
CA MET A 58 1.64 4.18 -6.66
C MET A 58 0.24 3.70 -7.06
N VAL A 59 -0.50 4.47 -7.88
CA VAL A 59 -1.84 4.08 -8.34
C VAL A 59 -1.80 2.80 -9.19
N SER A 60 -0.79 2.67 -10.06
CA SER A 60 -0.61 1.47 -10.88
C SER A 60 -0.24 0.22 -10.08
N GLY A 61 0.55 0.37 -9.01
CA GLY A 61 0.86 -0.73 -8.10
C GLY A 61 -0.37 -1.21 -7.32
N SER A 62 -1.20 -0.28 -6.85
CA SER A 62 -2.47 -0.62 -6.19
C SER A 62 -3.44 -1.36 -7.10
N SER A 63 -3.61 -0.91 -8.34
CA SER A 63 -4.51 -1.57 -9.30
C SER A 63 -4.03 -2.99 -9.63
N MET A 64 -2.72 -3.18 -9.77
CA MET A 64 -2.13 -4.52 -9.92
C MET A 64 -2.39 -5.39 -8.68
N GLY A 65 -2.20 -4.85 -7.47
CA GLY A 65 -2.49 -5.57 -6.22
C GLY A 65 -3.96 -5.99 -6.07
N LEU A 66 -4.89 -5.11 -6.45
CA LEU A 66 -6.34 -5.43 -6.47
C LEU A 66 -6.69 -6.47 -7.54
N SER A 67 -6.08 -6.42 -8.72
CA SER A 67 -6.29 -7.42 -9.77
C SER A 67 -5.84 -8.82 -9.33
N LEU A 68 -4.72 -8.91 -8.59
CA LEU A 68 -4.23 -10.16 -8.00
C LEU A 68 -5.19 -10.67 -6.93
N LEU A 69 -5.71 -9.79 -6.08
CA LEU A 69 -6.75 -10.12 -5.11
C LEU A 69 -7.98 -10.75 -5.77
N ILE A 70 -8.47 -10.15 -6.85
CA ILE A 70 -9.63 -10.63 -7.60
C ILE A 70 -9.33 -12.02 -8.17
N SER A 71 -8.16 -12.22 -8.77
CA SER A 71 -7.75 -13.54 -9.28
C SER A 71 -7.69 -14.60 -8.17
N MET A 72 -7.17 -14.23 -6.99
CA MET A 72 -7.09 -15.14 -5.85
C MET A 72 -8.49 -15.49 -5.33
N SER A 73 -9.40 -14.52 -5.25
CA SER A 73 -10.77 -14.72 -4.79
C SER A 73 -11.61 -15.62 -5.73
N HIS A 74 -11.30 -15.64 -7.02
CA HIS A 74 -11.92 -16.56 -7.97
C HIS A 74 -11.38 -17.99 -7.85
N SER A 75 -10.09 -18.15 -7.51
CA SER A 75 -9.46 -19.48 -7.36
C SER A 75 -9.77 -20.15 -6.02
N HIS A 76 -9.78 -19.38 -4.94
CA HIS A 76 -10.19 -19.81 -3.61
C HIS A 76 -11.33 -18.88 -3.21
N ASN A 77 -12.53 -19.43 -3.02
CA ASN A 77 -13.78 -18.75 -2.69
C ASN A 77 -13.76 -17.85 -1.42
N SER A 78 -12.58 -17.53 -0.89
CA SER A 78 -12.33 -16.67 0.25
C SER A 78 -11.11 -15.77 0.00
N THR A 79 -11.21 -14.53 0.47
CA THR A 79 -10.12 -13.54 0.49
C THR A 79 -9.11 -13.76 1.64
N ASN A 80 -9.19 -14.91 2.29
CA ASN A 80 -8.34 -15.28 3.41
C ASN A 80 -7.00 -15.80 2.89
N SER A 81 -5.91 -15.21 3.39
CA SER A 81 -4.54 -15.60 3.04
C SER A 81 -4.17 -17.02 3.47
N ILE A 82 -5.00 -17.66 4.31
CA ILE A 82 -4.81 -19.03 4.81
C ILE A 82 -4.89 -20.05 3.65
N PHE A 83 -5.63 -19.74 2.59
CA PHE A 83 -5.78 -20.63 1.43
C PHE A 83 -4.60 -20.60 0.44
N MET A 84 -3.64 -19.66 0.59
CA MET A 84 -2.41 -19.63 -0.22
C MET A 84 -1.36 -20.68 0.20
N ASN A 85 -1.64 -21.52 1.20
CA ASN A 85 -0.68 -22.47 1.77
C ASN A 85 -0.90 -23.92 1.30
N LEU A 86 -1.48 -24.11 0.11
CA LEU A 86 -1.54 -25.38 -0.63
C LEU A 86 -0.88 -25.18 -2.00
#